data_AF-A0AAN6EBA8-F1
#
_entry.id   AF-A0AAN6EBA8-F1
#
_cell.length_a   1.000
_cell.length_b   1.000
_cell.length_c   1.000
_cell.angle_alpha   90.00
_cell.angle_beta   90.00
_cell.angle_gamma   90.00
#
_symmetry.space_group_name_H-M   'P 1'
#
loop_
_entity.id
_entity.type
_entity.pdbx_description
1 polymer ?
#
loop_
_entity_poly.entity_id
_entity_poly.type
_entity_poly.pdbx_seq_one_letter_code
_entity_poly.pdbx_strand_id
1 'polypeptide(L)'
;LQTRVALMFPESTQVRSEGELDEVVASGCAAQASLLAQSAEPAQAAVSAQVLNAPVGLRVSSERMEPVLLKNTPLPAKRTVKVVLPAGETRAYIAVSEGESVPKAEVDEDEDEDEESGDEDDEEPPRYRPSRLLAEMILELDEATDATRVEVSFFVGTDGKLTVTATEPVSGKTITAEIPASN
;
A
#
# COMPACT_ATOMS: atom_id res chain seq x y z
N LEU A 1 -13.29 20.50 20.85
CA LEU A 1 -12.03 20.41 20.07
C LEU A 1 -12.09 19.28 19.06
N GLN A 2 -12.50 18.07 19.47
CA GLN A 2 -12.67 16.89 18.60
C GLN A 2 -13.46 17.15 17.32
N THR A 3 -14.62 17.82 17.38
CA THR A 3 -15.40 18.21 16.19
C THR A 3 -14.64 19.15 15.25
N ARG A 4 -13.82 20.06 15.79
CA ARG A 4 -13.02 21.00 14.98
C ARG A 4 -11.83 20.30 14.32
N VAL A 5 -11.25 19.31 15.00
CA VAL A 5 -10.17 18.48 14.44
C VAL A 5 -10.73 17.56 13.37
N ALA A 6 -11.90 16.94 13.59
CA ALA A 6 -12.56 16.11 12.59
C ALA A 6 -12.89 16.89 11.31
N LEU A 7 -13.28 18.17 11.43
CA LEU A 7 -13.50 19.05 10.26
C LEU A 7 -12.24 19.41 9.47
N MET A 8 -11.04 19.15 10.00
CA MET A 8 -9.77 19.41 9.28
C MET A 8 -9.30 18.21 8.45
N PHE A 9 -9.97 17.07 8.55
CA PHE A 9 -9.58 15.85 7.87
C PHE A 9 -10.78 15.28 7.10
N PRO A 10 -10.54 14.49 6.04
CA PRO A 10 -11.61 13.80 5.32
C PRO A 10 -12.38 12.84 6.22
N GLU A 11 -13.61 12.50 5.84
CA GLU A 11 -14.44 11.55 6.60
C GLU A 11 -13.81 10.15 6.73
N SER A 12 -12.91 9.81 5.81
CA SER A 12 -12.10 8.59 5.87
C SER A 12 -11.11 8.56 7.05
N THR A 13 -10.79 9.71 7.65
CA THR A 13 -9.86 9.82 8.78
C THR A 13 -10.56 9.56 10.10
N GLN A 14 -10.25 8.41 10.71
CA GLN A 14 -10.85 8.04 11.99
C GLN A 14 -10.13 8.71 13.18
N VAL A 15 -10.82 9.64 13.86
CA VAL A 15 -10.37 10.16 15.16
C VAL A 15 -10.72 9.15 16.26
N ARG A 16 -9.72 8.42 16.75
CA ARG A 16 -9.91 7.43 17.81
C ARG A 16 -9.84 8.07 19.19
N SER A 17 -10.78 7.69 20.06
CA SER A 17 -10.81 8.07 21.48
C SER A 17 -10.84 6.82 22.39
N GLU A 18 -10.27 5.73 21.91
CA GLU A 18 -10.18 4.47 22.66
C GLU A 18 -9.03 4.57 23.66
N GLY A 19 -9.36 4.54 24.96
CA GLY A 19 -8.42 4.64 26.07
C GLY A 19 -8.51 5.96 26.84
N GLU A 20 -7.99 5.96 28.07
CA GLU A 20 -7.88 7.18 28.89
C GLU A 20 -6.78 8.08 28.30
N LEU A 21 -7.17 9.21 27.72
CA LEU A 21 -6.26 10.13 27.00
C LEU A 21 -5.08 10.60 27.87
N ASP A 22 -5.33 10.73 29.18
CA ASP A 22 -4.33 11.15 30.17
C ASP A 22 -3.28 10.05 30.45
N GLU A 23 -3.59 8.79 30.11
CA GLU A 23 -2.73 7.62 30.36
C GLU A 23 -2.01 7.12 29.11
N VAL A 24 -2.42 7.53 27.90
CA VAL A 24 -1.83 7.03 26.63
C VAL A 24 -0.32 7.25 26.59
N VAL A 25 0.15 8.43 27.03
CA VAL A 25 1.58 8.75 27.06
C VAL A 25 2.32 7.87 28.07
N ALA A 26 1.80 7.76 29.29
CA ALA A 26 2.41 6.94 30.33
C ALA A 26 2.42 5.45 29.95
N SER A 27 1.34 4.96 29.36
CA SER A 27 1.20 3.59 28.85
C SER A 27 2.16 3.31 27.71
N GLY A 28 2.29 4.24 26.76
CA GLY A 28 3.27 4.16 25.68
C GLY A 28 4.71 4.12 26.19
N CYS A 29 5.05 4.98 27.16
CA CYS A 29 6.36 4.98 27.82
C CYS A 29 6.64 3.67 28.56
N ALA A 30 5.67 3.15 29.31
CA ALA A 30 5.82 1.88 30.04
C ALA A 30 5.98 0.68 29.08
N ALA A 31 5.20 0.64 28.00
CA ALA A 31 5.34 -0.38 26.96
C ALA A 31 6.71 -0.31 26.28
N GLN A 32 7.15 0.90 25.91
CA GLN A 32 8.46 1.10 25.30
C GLN A 32 9.60 0.74 26.26
N ALA A 33 9.49 1.10 27.54
CA ALA A 33 10.46 0.74 28.57
C ALA A 33 10.54 -0.79 28.76
N SER A 34 9.40 -1.49 28.72
CA SER A 34 9.36 -2.95 28.79
C SER A 34 10.05 -3.61 27.60
N LEU A 35 9.84 -3.10 26.37
CA LEU A 35 10.51 -3.59 25.16
C LEU A 35 12.03 -3.37 25.22
N LEU A 36 12.46 -2.21 25.73
CA LEU A 36 13.87 -1.89 25.93
C LEU A 36 14.50 -2.74 27.04
N ALA A 37 13.79 -2.98 28.14
CA ALA A 37 14.28 -3.81 29.24
C ALA A 37 14.48 -5.29 28.84
N GLN A 38 13.71 -5.78 27.87
CA GLN A 38 13.84 -7.12 27.30
C GLN A 38 14.94 -7.22 26.22
N SER A 39 15.43 -6.09 25.71
CA SER A 39 16.48 -6.05 24.71
C SER A 39 17.86 -6.03 25.39
N ALA A 40 18.71 -7.02 25.08
CA ALA A 40 20.05 -7.14 25.66
C ALA A 40 21.05 -6.09 25.14
N GLU A 41 20.71 -5.41 24.05
CA GLU A 41 21.54 -4.38 23.41
C GLU A 41 20.96 -2.99 23.72
N PRO A 42 21.78 -2.01 24.14
CA PRO A 42 21.32 -0.63 24.23
C PRO A 42 20.82 -0.19 22.85
N ALA A 43 19.69 0.52 22.79
CA ALA A 43 19.10 1.02 21.55
C ALA A 43 20.18 1.76 20.73
N GLN A 44 20.76 1.06 19.75
CA GLN A 44 21.79 1.62 18.89
C GLN A 44 21.16 2.77 18.10
N ALA A 45 21.93 3.83 17.95
CA ALA A 45 21.54 5.11 17.34
C ALA A 45 20.64 4.92 16.11
N ALA A 46 19.60 5.76 16.01
CA ALA A 46 18.64 5.80 14.91
C ALA A 46 19.31 5.50 13.56
N VAL A 47 19.21 4.24 13.14
CA VAL A 47 19.78 3.81 11.87
C VAL A 47 18.89 4.43 10.82
N SER A 48 19.45 5.32 9.99
CA SER A 48 18.72 5.86 8.84
C SER A 48 18.32 4.69 7.95
N ALA A 49 17.09 4.22 8.10
CA ALA A 49 16.56 3.13 7.29
C ALA A 49 16.45 3.62 5.85
N GLN A 50 16.94 2.82 4.91
CA GLN A 50 16.66 3.07 3.50
C GLN A 50 15.16 2.96 3.28
N VAL A 51 14.62 3.83 2.44
CA VAL A 51 13.20 3.86 2.14
C VAL A 51 12.96 3.74 0.63
N LEU A 52 11.77 3.29 0.27
CA LEU A 52 11.38 3.14 -1.12
C LEU A 52 11.21 4.51 -1.82
N ASN A 53 11.84 4.70 -2.98
CA ASN A 53 11.84 5.97 -3.71
C ASN A 53 10.51 6.27 -4.44
N ALA A 54 9.85 5.22 -4.92
CA ALA A 54 8.60 5.28 -5.67
C ALA A 54 7.63 4.20 -5.15
N PRO A 55 6.31 4.42 -5.20
CA PRO A 55 5.35 3.38 -4.87
C PRO A 55 5.46 2.21 -5.85
N VAL A 56 5.31 0.98 -5.36
CA VAL A 56 5.32 -0.25 -6.15
C VAL A 56 3.98 -0.94 -5.97
N GLY A 57 3.39 -1.42 -7.07
CA GLY A 57 2.06 -2.00 -7.03
C GLY A 57 1.68 -2.84 -8.25
N LEU A 58 0.41 -3.21 -8.27
CA LEU A 58 -0.20 -3.97 -9.36
C LEU A 58 -0.70 -3.01 -10.44
N ARG A 59 -0.32 -3.28 -11.69
CA ARG A 59 -0.83 -2.55 -12.85
C ARG A 59 -2.19 -3.13 -13.23
N VAL A 60 -3.25 -2.36 -13.02
CA VAL A 60 -4.63 -2.76 -13.38
C VAL A 60 -4.94 -2.36 -14.82
N SER A 61 -4.44 -1.20 -15.28
CA SER A 61 -4.58 -0.76 -16.66
C SER A 61 -3.36 0.05 -17.12
N SER A 62 -3.41 0.62 -18.33
CA SER A 62 -2.37 1.55 -18.80
C SER A 62 -2.27 2.82 -17.94
N GLU A 63 -3.37 3.25 -17.33
CA GLU A 63 -3.48 4.51 -16.61
C GLU A 63 -3.73 4.35 -15.11
N ARG A 64 -3.96 3.12 -14.63
CA ARG A 64 -4.28 2.84 -13.23
C ARG A 64 -3.35 1.78 -12.65
N MET A 65 -2.75 2.13 -11.53
CA MET A 65 -1.97 1.25 -10.67
C MET A 65 -2.58 1.22 -9.27
N GLU A 66 -2.69 0.02 -8.68
CA GLU A 66 -3.03 -0.14 -7.27
C GLU A 66 -1.73 -0.29 -6.45
N PRO A 67 -1.37 0.69 -5.61
CA PRO A 67 -0.13 0.65 -4.84
C PRO A 67 -0.20 -0.42 -3.74
N VAL A 68 0.87 -1.20 -3.59
CA VAL A 68 1.00 -2.20 -2.52
C VAL A 68 2.04 -1.76 -1.49
N LEU A 69 3.14 -1.19 -1.96
CA LEU A 69 4.16 -0.53 -1.14
C LEU A 69 4.17 0.95 -1.51
N LEU A 70 3.95 1.83 -0.54
CA LEU A 70 3.94 3.26 -0.76
C LEU A 70 5.36 3.82 -0.81
N LYS A 71 5.50 5.01 -1.40
CA LYS A 71 6.73 5.80 -1.29
C LYS A 71 7.10 5.99 0.19
N ASN A 72 8.40 6.05 0.47
CA ASN A 72 8.97 6.17 1.80
C ASN A 72 8.72 4.96 2.73
N THR A 73 8.31 3.81 2.19
CA THR A 73 8.23 2.57 2.99
C THR A 73 9.64 2.16 3.43
N PRO A 74 9.92 2.00 4.74
CA PRO A 74 11.22 1.56 5.25
C PRO A 74 11.56 0.13 4.82
N LEU A 75 12.83 -0.10 4.49
CA LEU A 75 13.33 -1.40 4.05
C LEU A 75 14.07 -2.14 5.20
N PRO A 76 13.97 -3.48 5.26
CA PRO A 76 13.23 -4.36 4.35
C PRO A 76 11.72 -4.34 4.62
N ALA A 77 10.91 -4.55 3.58
CA ALA A 77 9.44 -4.54 3.68
C ALA A 77 8.81 -5.74 2.99
N LYS A 78 7.71 -6.25 3.56
CA LYS A 78 6.87 -7.29 2.94
C LYS A 78 5.41 -6.90 3.00
N ARG A 79 4.71 -7.01 1.87
CA ARG A 79 3.24 -6.86 1.78
C ARG A 79 2.67 -7.93 0.87
N THR A 80 1.48 -8.41 1.22
CA THR A 80 0.77 -9.42 0.45
C THR A 80 -0.65 -8.93 0.20
N VAL A 81 -1.08 -9.00 -1.06
CA VAL A 81 -2.44 -8.66 -1.51
C VAL A 81 -3.10 -9.88 -2.12
N LYS A 82 -4.42 -9.96 -1.98
CA LYS A 82 -5.22 -11.06 -2.52
C LYS A 82 -6.01 -10.56 -3.72
N VAL A 83 -5.80 -11.18 -4.87
CA VAL A 83 -6.50 -10.85 -6.12
C VAL A 83 -7.55 -11.90 -6.40
N VAL A 84 -8.77 -11.45 -6.70
CA VAL A 84 -9.89 -12.28 -7.12
C VAL A 84 -9.82 -12.48 -8.62
N LEU A 85 -9.98 -13.72 -9.07
CA LEU A 85 -10.12 -14.02 -10.50
C LEU A 85 -11.58 -14.28 -10.85
N PRO A 86 -12.04 -13.88 -12.05
CA PRO A 86 -13.31 -14.33 -12.60
C PRO A 86 -13.37 -15.86 -12.73
N ALA A 87 -14.57 -16.44 -12.57
CA ALA A 87 -14.77 -17.86 -12.78
C ALA A 87 -14.48 -18.28 -14.23
N GLY A 88 -13.90 -19.47 -14.41
CA GLY A 88 -13.53 -20.02 -15.72
C GLY A 88 -12.15 -19.58 -16.23
N GLU A 89 -11.48 -18.64 -15.56
CA GLU A 89 -10.13 -18.23 -15.93
C GLU A 89 -9.11 -19.32 -15.61
N THR A 90 -8.19 -19.57 -16.55
CA THR A 90 -7.12 -20.58 -16.40
C THR A 90 -5.75 -19.95 -16.22
N ARG A 91 -5.66 -18.62 -16.30
CA ARG A 91 -4.41 -17.86 -16.24
C ARG A 91 -4.61 -16.59 -15.43
N ALA A 92 -3.74 -16.35 -14.46
CA ALA A 92 -3.64 -15.06 -13.80
C ALA A 92 -2.47 -14.27 -14.39
N TYR A 93 -2.78 -13.18 -15.08
CA TYR A 93 -1.80 -12.21 -15.55
C TYR A 93 -1.50 -11.20 -14.45
N ILE A 94 -0.22 -11.05 -14.12
CA ILE A 94 0.24 -10.18 -13.03
C ILE A 94 1.31 -9.26 -13.59
N ALA A 95 0.96 -7.98 -13.75
CA ALA A 95 1.89 -6.93 -14.11
C ALA A 95 2.21 -6.08 -12.88
N VAL A 96 3.50 -5.90 -12.61
CA VAL A 96 4.01 -5.11 -11.48
C VAL A 96 4.72 -3.89 -12.04
N SER A 97 4.40 -2.72 -11.50
CA SER A 97 5.00 -1.46 -11.91
C SER A 97 5.34 -0.57 -10.72
N GLU A 98 6.25 0.35 -10.95
CA GLU A 98 6.32 1.59 -10.16
C GLU A 98 5.20 2.52 -10.59
N GLY A 99 4.79 3.40 -9.69
CA GLY A 99 3.78 4.39 -9.97
C GLY A 99 4.21 5.82 -9.62
N GLU A 100 3.46 6.76 -10.18
CA GLU A 100 3.54 8.16 -9.84
C GLU A 100 2.19 8.60 -9.26
N SER A 101 2.25 9.42 -8.21
CA SER A 101 1.04 10.01 -7.63
C SER A 101 0.49 11.02 -8.63
N VAL A 102 -0.76 10.86 -9.04
CA VAL A 102 -1.46 11.83 -9.85
C VAL A 102 -2.00 12.90 -8.91
N PRO A 103 -1.55 14.17 -8.98
CA PRO A 103 -2.17 15.23 -8.20
C PRO A 103 -3.64 15.39 -8.61
N LYS A 104 -4.50 15.73 -7.65
CA LYS A 104 -5.90 16.11 -7.92
C LYS A 104 -5.85 17.29 -8.90
N ALA A 105 -6.62 17.25 -9.97
CA ALA A 105 -6.74 18.41 -10.84
C ALA A 105 -7.29 19.56 -9.99
N GLU A 106 -6.56 20.67 -9.89
CA GLU A 106 -7.12 21.91 -9.38
C GLU A 106 -8.25 22.29 -10.35
N VAL A 107 -9.48 22.39 -9.84
CA VAL A 107 -10.59 22.88 -10.65
C VAL A 107 -10.33 24.36 -10.85
N ASP A 108 -10.03 24.78 -12.08
CA ASP A 108 -9.92 26.19 -12.43
C ASP A 108 -11.27 26.85 -12.11
N GLU A 109 -11.30 27.73 -11.11
CA GLU A 109 -12.43 28.61 -10.78
C GLU A 109 -12.56 29.70 -11.86
N ASP A 110 -12.94 29.34 -13.09
CA ASP A 110 -13.33 30.30 -14.12
C ASP A 110 -14.85 30.24 -14.32
N GLU A 111 -15.52 31.18 -13.64
CA GLU A 111 -16.79 31.85 -13.97
C GLU A 111 -17.87 31.01 -14.69
N ASP A 112 -18.82 30.44 -13.94
CA ASP A 112 -20.22 30.42 -14.35
C ASP A 112 -21.12 30.43 -13.09
N GLU A 113 -21.95 31.47 -12.99
CA GLU A 113 -23.05 31.57 -12.02
C GLU A 113 -24.10 30.50 -12.33
N ASP A 114 -24.70 29.92 -11.29
CA ASP A 114 -25.82 28.98 -11.27
C ASP A 114 -25.49 27.47 -11.45
N GLU A 115 -25.21 26.78 -10.34
CA GLU A 115 -26.08 25.72 -9.80
C GLU A 115 -25.57 25.27 -8.42
N GLU A 116 -26.51 25.11 -7.49
CA GLU A 116 -26.32 24.66 -6.11
C GLU A 116 -25.84 23.19 -6.09
N SER A 117 -24.54 22.93 -6.26
CA SER A 117 -23.93 21.63 -6.00
C SER A 117 -23.13 21.69 -4.70
N GLY A 118 -23.76 21.24 -3.62
CA GLY A 118 -23.04 20.85 -2.40
C GLY A 118 -22.21 19.60 -2.66
N ASP A 119 -21.07 19.75 -3.34
CA ASP A 119 -20.10 18.67 -3.47
C ASP A 119 -19.35 18.55 -2.14
N GLU A 120 -19.73 17.51 -1.41
CA GLU A 120 -19.05 16.98 -0.24
C GLU A 120 -17.57 16.73 -0.63
N ASP A 121 -16.65 17.48 -0.03
CA ASP A 121 -15.20 17.33 -0.17
C ASP A 121 -14.71 15.99 0.44
N ASP A 122 -15.16 14.88 -0.13
CA ASP A 122 -14.55 13.58 0.06
C ASP A 122 -13.20 13.60 -0.68
N GLU A 123 -12.12 13.88 0.05
CA GLU A 123 -10.76 13.69 -0.48
C GLU A 123 -10.55 12.20 -0.80
N GLU A 124 -10.79 11.84 -2.06
CA GLU A 124 -10.48 10.52 -2.57
C GLU A 124 -9.00 10.19 -2.36
N PRO A 125 -8.66 8.92 -2.05
CA PRO A 125 -7.27 8.51 -1.87
C PRO A 125 -6.43 8.82 -3.11
N PRO A 126 -5.12 9.11 -2.93
CA PRO A 126 -4.25 9.45 -4.05
C PRO A 126 -4.27 8.36 -5.11
N ARG A 127 -4.61 8.75 -6.35
CA ARG A 127 -4.63 7.86 -7.50
C ARG A 127 -3.20 7.73 -8.06
N TYR A 128 -2.83 6.51 -8.48
CA TYR A 128 -1.50 6.24 -9.02
C TYR A 128 -1.56 5.82 -10.49
N ARG A 129 -0.71 6.41 -11.32
CA ARG A 129 -0.48 6.01 -12.71
C ARG A 129 0.76 5.12 -12.80
N PRO A 130 0.74 4.02 -13.57
CA PRO A 130 1.94 3.22 -13.81
C PRO A 130 2.99 4.05 -14.56
N SER A 131 4.23 4.08 -14.06
CA SER A 131 5.35 4.79 -14.70
C SER A 131 6.34 3.83 -15.34
N ARG A 132 6.86 2.87 -14.57
CA ARG A 132 7.85 1.88 -15.04
C ARG A 132 7.39 0.46 -14.76
N LEU A 133 7.32 -0.36 -15.80
CA LEU A 133 7.05 -1.79 -15.68
C LEU A 133 8.27 -2.50 -15.08
N LEU A 134 8.06 -3.24 -13.99
CA LEU A 134 9.12 -3.98 -13.30
C LEU A 134 9.11 -5.46 -13.65
N ALA A 135 7.92 -6.08 -13.72
CA ALA A 135 7.78 -7.50 -14.03
C ALA A 135 6.40 -7.80 -14.62
N GLU A 136 6.36 -8.82 -15.48
CA GLU A 136 5.14 -9.45 -15.97
C GLU A 136 5.25 -10.95 -15.75
N MET A 137 4.21 -11.53 -15.16
CA MET A 137 4.16 -12.94 -14.82
C MET A 137 2.80 -13.51 -15.20
N ILE A 138 2.79 -14.78 -15.62
CA ILE A 138 1.57 -15.53 -15.86
C ILE A 138 1.62 -16.74 -14.94
N LEU A 139 0.68 -16.82 -14.01
CA LEU A 139 0.45 -18.02 -13.21
C LEU A 139 -0.63 -18.85 -13.91
N GLU A 140 -0.27 -20.04 -14.37
CA GLU A 140 -1.24 -21.01 -14.89
C GLU A 140 -1.98 -21.67 -13.73
N LEU A 141 -3.30 -21.75 -13.82
CA LEU A 141 -4.20 -22.21 -12.77
C LEU A 141 -4.99 -23.42 -13.26
N ASP A 142 -5.54 -24.16 -12.30
CA ASP A 142 -6.70 -24.99 -12.63
C ASP A 142 -7.91 -24.05 -12.75
N GLU A 143 -8.94 -24.41 -13.52
CA GLU A 143 -10.08 -23.53 -13.82
C GLU A 143 -10.58 -22.77 -12.58
N ALA A 144 -10.50 -21.44 -12.62
CA ALA A 144 -10.80 -20.60 -11.47
C ALA A 144 -12.28 -20.72 -11.10
N THR A 145 -12.53 -20.79 -9.79
CA THR A 145 -13.87 -20.72 -9.20
C THR A 145 -14.09 -19.35 -8.57
N ASP A 146 -15.32 -19.01 -8.18
CA ASP A 146 -15.62 -17.75 -7.49
C ASP A 146 -14.83 -17.57 -6.16
N ALA A 147 -14.35 -18.68 -5.60
CA ALA A 147 -13.54 -18.72 -4.39
C ALA A 147 -12.02 -18.65 -4.67
N THR A 148 -11.58 -18.74 -5.92
CA THR A 148 -10.16 -18.73 -6.28
C THR A 148 -9.56 -17.34 -5.99
N ARG A 149 -8.46 -17.33 -5.24
CA ARG A 149 -7.72 -16.12 -4.86
C ARG A 149 -6.24 -16.35 -5.13
N VAL A 150 -5.59 -15.40 -5.80
CA VAL A 150 -4.13 -15.42 -5.96
C VAL A 150 -3.52 -14.46 -4.95
N GLU A 151 -2.61 -14.97 -4.12
CA GLU A 151 -1.87 -14.15 -3.17
C GLU A 151 -0.60 -13.65 -3.82
N VAL A 152 -0.48 -12.33 -3.99
CA VAL A 152 0.70 -11.69 -4.57
C VAL A 152 1.48 -11.02 -3.44
N SER A 153 2.67 -11.52 -3.18
CA SER A 153 3.59 -11.04 -2.15
C SER A 153 4.71 -10.22 -2.77
N PHE A 154 4.90 -9.02 -2.25
CA PHE A 154 5.97 -8.09 -2.59
C PHE A 154 6.93 -8.06 -1.42
N PHE A 155 8.18 -8.41 -1.68
CA PHE A 155 9.27 -8.31 -0.70
C PHE A 155 10.35 -7.41 -1.26
N VAL A 156 10.74 -6.39 -0.50
CA VAL A 156 11.88 -5.53 -0.85
C VAL A 156 12.95 -5.69 0.22
N GLY A 157 14.13 -6.14 -0.21
CA GLY A 157 15.29 -6.34 0.66
C GLY A 157 15.94 -5.03 1.11
N THR A 158 16.91 -5.13 2.03
CA THR A 158 17.75 -3.99 2.45
C THR A 158 18.66 -3.47 1.34
N ASP A 159 18.85 -4.25 0.28
CA ASP A 159 19.59 -3.87 -0.92
C ASP A 159 18.69 -3.23 -2.00
N GLY A 160 17.38 -3.07 -1.72
CA GLY A 160 16.41 -2.53 -2.66
C GLY A 160 15.96 -3.52 -3.73
N LYS A 161 16.37 -4.80 -3.69
CA LYS A 161 15.88 -5.82 -4.62
C LYS A 161 14.42 -6.15 -4.31
N LEU A 162 13.59 -6.20 -5.35
CA LEU A 162 12.18 -6.57 -5.25
C LEU A 162 12.01 -8.03 -5.68
N THR A 163 11.45 -8.84 -4.79
CA THR A 163 10.97 -10.19 -5.10
C THR A 163 9.45 -10.17 -5.08
N VAL A 164 8.83 -10.54 -6.21
CA VAL A 164 7.39 -10.70 -6.32
C VAL A 164 7.08 -12.18 -6.44
N THR A 165 6.26 -12.71 -5.53
CA THR A 165 5.80 -14.10 -5.57
C THR A 165 4.28 -14.11 -5.65
N ALA A 166 3.73 -14.79 -6.66
CA ALA A 166 2.31 -15.04 -6.78
C ALA A 166 2.03 -16.52 -6.50
N THR A 167 1.07 -16.79 -5.63
CA THR A 167 0.71 -18.15 -5.22
C THR A 167 -0.79 -18.32 -5.21
N GLU A 168 -1.28 -19.39 -5.82
CA GLU A 168 -2.64 -19.88 -5.58
C GLU A 168 -2.61 -20.84 -4.38
N PRO A 169 -3.25 -20.51 -3.25
CA PRO A 169 -3.09 -21.26 -2.01
C PRO A 169 -3.75 -22.64 -2.05
N VAL A 170 -4.74 -22.86 -2.92
CA VAL A 170 -5.47 -24.14 -3.02
C VAL A 170 -4.71 -25.16 -3.86
N SER A 171 -4.26 -24.78 -5.05
CA SER A 171 -3.46 -25.68 -5.92
C SER A 171 -1.98 -25.74 -5.51
N GLY A 172 -1.50 -24.74 -4.77
CA GLY A 172 -0.09 -24.57 -4.41
C GLY A 172 0.79 -24.09 -5.57
N LYS A 173 0.21 -23.79 -6.74
CA LYS A 173 0.96 -23.26 -7.89
C LYS A 173 1.53 -21.89 -7.55
N THR A 174 2.80 -21.68 -7.88
CA THR A 174 3.52 -20.45 -7.56
C THR A 174 4.43 -20.03 -8.70
N ILE A 175 4.61 -18.71 -8.84
CA ILE A 175 5.56 -18.09 -9.75
C ILE A 175 6.24 -16.93 -9.04
N THR A 176 7.54 -16.75 -9.29
CA THR A 176 8.34 -15.71 -8.67
C THR A 176 9.13 -14.95 -9.73
N ALA A 177 9.17 -13.63 -9.59
CA ALA A 177 10.07 -12.75 -10.33
C ALA A 177 10.99 -12.00 -9.35
N GLU A 178 12.25 -11.89 -9.72
CA GLU A 178 13.25 -11.11 -9.00
C GLU A 178 13.65 -9.92 -9.87
N ILE A 179 13.53 -8.73 -9.30
CA ILE A 179 13.81 -7.46 -9.95
C ILE A 179 14.98 -6.82 -9.20
N PRO A 180 16.10 -6.53 -9.87
CA PRO A 180 17.23 -5.87 -9.23
C PRO A 180 16.85 -4.47 -8.76
N ALA A 181 17.53 -4.01 -7.71
CA ALA A 181 17.41 -2.64 -7.25
C ALA A 181 17.66 -1.67 -8.41
N SER A 182 16.75 -0.72 -8.57
CA SER A 182 16.88 0.31 -9.60
C SER A 182 17.63 1.47 -8.99
N ASN A 183 18.86 1.68 -9.48
CA ASN A 183 19.71 2.83 -9.11
C ASN A 183 19.02 4.16 -9.41
#